data_AF-J3CFX2-F1
#
_entry.id   AF-J3CFX2-F1
#
_cell.length_a   1.000
_cell.length_b   1.000
_cell.length_c   1.000
_cell.angle_alpha   90.00
_cell.angle_beta   90.00
_cell.angle_gamma   90.00
#
_symmetry.space_group_name_H-M   'P 1'
#
loop_
_entity.id
_entity.type
_entity.pdbx_description
1 polymer ?
#
loop_
_entity_poly.entity_id
_entity_poly.type
_entity_poly.pdbx_seq_one_letter_code
_entity_poly.pdbx_strand_id
1 'polypeptide(L)' 'MRSAETFQNLTRKIFKVTTKIQSSYPELYFLLNETPLFMSSNEANITIQDLKQYLTTIRMQLITFEKDKKMKL' A
#
# COMPACT_ATOMS: atom_id res chain seq x y z
N MET A 1 9.76 22.14 -8.06
CA MET A 1 8.29 21.99 -8.14
C MET A 1 7.91 20.61 -7.62
N ARG A 2 7.05 20.49 -6.59
CA ARG A 2 6.44 19.20 -6.24
C ARG A 2 5.49 18.84 -7.39
N SER A 3 5.77 17.77 -8.14
CA SER A 3 4.85 17.30 -9.19
C SER A 3 3.49 17.06 -8.55
N ALA A 4 2.41 17.61 -9.12
CA ALA A 4 1.06 17.28 -8.68
C ALA A 4 0.91 15.75 -8.68
N GLU A 5 0.45 15.17 -7.56
CA GLU A 5 0.23 13.73 -7.49
C GLU A 5 -0.98 13.37 -8.34
N THR A 6 -0.74 12.79 -9.51
CA THR A 6 -1.77 12.30 -10.40
C THR A 6 -2.17 10.87 -10.04
N PHE A 7 -3.36 10.47 -10.48
CA PHE A 7 -3.86 9.10 -10.32
C PHE A 7 -2.85 8.07 -10.82
N GLN A 8 -2.34 8.23 -12.05
CA GLN A 8 -1.31 7.36 -12.63
C GLN A 8 -0.03 7.27 -11.79
N ASN A 9 0.44 8.38 -11.22
CA ASN A 9 1.63 8.39 -10.37
C ASN A 9 1.38 7.56 -9.10
N LEU A 10 0.24 7.77 -8.45
CA LEU A 10 -0.14 7.02 -7.25
C LEU A 10 -0.33 5.53 -7.55
N THR A 11 -1.03 5.16 -8.62
CA THR A 11 -1.17 3.76 -9.04
C THR A 11 0.18 3.10 -9.31
N ARG A 12 1.11 3.78 -9.99
CA ARG A 12 2.47 3.27 -10.20
C ARG A 12 3.24 3.08 -8.88
N LYS A 13 3.11 4.01 -7.93
CA LYS A 13 3.73 3.90 -6.59
C LYS A 13 3.15 2.72 -5.82
N ILE A 14 1.83 2.56 -5.84
CA ILE A 14 1.12 1.43 -5.23
C ILE A 14 1.64 0.12 -5.81
N PHE A 15 1.63 -0.01 -7.14
CA PHE A 15 2.10 -1.20 -7.84
C PHE A 15 3.55 -1.59 -7.48
N LYS A 16 4.45 -0.60 -7.38
CA LYS A 16 5.83 -0.83 -6.95
C LYS A 16 5.91 -1.40 -5.53
N VAL A 17 5.13 -0.84 -4.60
CA VAL A 17 5.14 -1.30 -3.20
C VAL A 17 4.54 -2.70 -3.10
N THR A 18 3.40 -2.96 -3.75
CA THR A 18 2.75 -4.26 -3.70
C THR A 18 3.58 -5.35 -4.39
N THR A 19 4.27 -5.05 -5.48
CA THR A 19 5.21 -5.99 -6.14
C THR A 19 6.41 -6.31 -5.23
N LYS A 20 6.96 -5.32 -4.52
CA LYS A 20 8.02 -5.56 -3.52
C LYS A 20 7.52 -6.48 -2.42
N ILE A 21 6.33 -6.20 -1.89
CA ILE A 21 5.70 -7.03 -0.84
C ILE A 21 5.51 -8.46 -1.34
N GLN A 22 4.95 -8.65 -2.53
CA GLN A 22 4.77 -9.98 -3.13
C GLN A 22 6.08 -10.76 -3.27
N SER A 23 7.15 -10.08 -3.69
CA SER A 23 8.44 -10.73 -3.98
C SER A 23 9.25 -11.04 -2.72
N SER A 24 9.21 -10.17 -1.71
CA SER A 24 10.07 -10.26 -0.52
C SER A 24 9.34 -10.77 0.73
N TYR A 25 8.03 -10.57 0.80
CA TYR A 25 7.19 -10.85 1.97
C TYR A 25 5.81 -11.39 1.52
N PRO A 26 5.75 -12.53 0.82
CA PRO A 26 4.51 -13.09 0.27
C PRO A 26 3.42 -13.30 1.33
N GLU A 27 3.79 -13.54 2.59
CA GLU A 27 2.86 -13.64 3.71
C GLU A 27 2.13 -12.31 3.99
N LEU A 28 2.82 -11.19 3.85
CA LEU A 28 2.22 -9.86 3.97
C LEU A 28 1.35 -9.57 2.74
N TYR A 29 1.75 -10.05 1.56
CA TYR A 29 0.95 -9.90 0.34
C TYR A 29 -0.39 -10.63 0.44
N PHE A 30 -0.40 -11.85 0.99
CA PHE A 30 -1.61 -12.62 1.21
C PHE A 30 -2.59 -11.88 2.15
N LEU A 31 -2.09 -11.32 3.26
CA LEU A 31 -2.89 -10.52 4.20
C LEU A 31 -3.51 -9.28 3.53
N LEU A 32 -2.77 -8.61 2.65
CA LEU A 32 -3.29 -7.45 1.89
C LEU A 32 -4.46 -7.83 0.96
N ASN A 33 -4.46 -9.05 0.43
CA ASN A 33 -5.51 -9.55 -0.45
C ASN A 33 -6.78 -9.91 0.33
N GLU A 34 -6.62 -10.51 1.51
CA GLU A 34 -7.74 -10.88 2.39
C GLU A 34 -8.31 -9.71 3.18
N THR A 35 -7.52 -8.64 3.37
CA THR A 35 -7.91 -7.46 4.14
C THR A 35 -7.87 -6.22 3.23
N PRO A 36 -8.96 -5.90 2.51
CA PRO A 36 -9.03 -4.67 1.73
C PRO A 36 -8.89 -3.48 2.66
N LEU A 37 -7.77 -2.77 2.57
CA LEU A 37 -7.48 -1.65 3.47
C LEU A 37 -8.26 -0.43 3.04
N PHE A 38 -9.31 -0.13 3.81
CA PHE A 38 -10.07 1.13 3.85
C PHE A 38 -9.96 2.00 2.59
N MET A 39 -10.62 1.59 1.51
CA MET A 39 -11.19 2.56 0.59
C MET A 39 -12.49 3.04 1.25
N SER A 40 -12.81 4.33 1.15
CA SER A 40 -14.08 4.81 1.69
C SER A 40 -15.22 3.96 1.14
N SER A 41 -15.89 3.20 2.01
CA SER A 41 -16.89 2.18 1.62
C SER A 41 -18.16 2.80 1.01
N ASN A 42 -18.22 4.14 0.95
CA ASN A 42 -19.42 4.91 0.65
C ASN A 42 -19.31 5.74 -0.64
N GLU A 43 -18.22 5.65 -1.40
CA GLU A 43 -18.11 6.35 -2.69
C GLU A 43 -18.06 5.38 -3.88
N ALA A 44 -18.91 5.63 -4.87
CA ALA A 44 -18.98 4.85 -6.11
C ALA A 44 -17.72 4.96 -6.99
N ASN A 45 -16.79 5.86 -6.64
CA ASN A 45 -15.56 6.14 -7.40
C ASN A 45 -14.35 6.23 -6.47
N ILE A 46 -13.24 5.64 -6.88
CA ILE A 46 -11.95 5.77 -6.18
C ILE A 46 -11.39 7.17 -6.43
N THR A 47 -11.13 7.93 -5.36
CA THR A 47 -10.54 9.26 -5.45
C THR A 47 -9.01 9.20 -5.38
N ILE A 48 -8.36 10.31 -5.73
CA ILE A 48 -6.92 10.50 -5.48
C ILE A 48 -6.59 10.36 -3.99
N GLN A 49 -7.50 10.78 -3.10
CA GLN A 49 -7.30 10.68 -1.66
C GLN A 49 -7.31 9.24 -1.18
N ASP A 50 -8.21 8.40 -1.69
CA ASP A 50 -8.23 6.96 -1.39
C ASP A 50 -6.91 6.30 -1.80
N LEU A 51 -6.38 6.61 -3.00
CA LEU A 51 -5.09 6.09 -3.44
C LEU A 51 -3.92 6.53 -2.55
N LYS A 52 -3.95 7.78 -2.05
CA LYS A 52 -2.92 8.28 -1.12
C LYS A 52 -3.01 7.58 0.22
N GLN A 53 -4.22 7.41 0.74
CA GLN A 53 -4.46 6.69 2.00
C GLN A 53 -3.99 5.24 1.87
N TYR A 54 -4.42 4.55 0.83
CA TYR A 54 -4.00 3.18 0.56
C TYR A 54 -2.48 3.05 0.45
N LEU A 55 -1.82 3.91 -0.35
CA LEU A 55 -0.36 3.93 -0.48
C LEU A 55 0.36 4.15 0.86
N THR A 56 -0.19 5.01 1.71
CA THR A 56 0.39 5.29 3.04
C THR A 56 0.24 4.06 3.94
N THR A 57 -0.94 3.43 3.96
CA THR A 57 -1.22 2.25 4.76
C THR A 57 -0.31 1.08 4.40
N ILE A 58 -0.21 0.72 3.11
CA ILE A 58 0.63 -0.42 2.68
C ILE A 58 2.13 -0.18 2.95
N ARG A 59 2.59 1.08 2.92
CA ARG A 59 3.96 1.45 3.29
C ARG A 59 4.20 1.29 4.78
N MET A 60 3.27 1.76 5.61
CA MET A 60 3.37 1.61 7.07
C MET A 60 3.39 0.14 7.47
N GLN A 61 2.51 -0.68 6.89
CA GLN A 61 2.48 -2.12 7.15
C GLN A 61 3.78 -2.80 6.76
N LEU A 62 4.34 -2.48 5.58
CA LEU A 62 5.64 -3.00 5.17
C LEU A 62 6.74 -2.61 6.17
N ILE A 63 6.79 -1.35 6.61
CA ILE A 63 7.79 -0.89 7.59
C ILE A 63 7.64 -1.62 8.92
N THR A 64 6.42 -1.76 9.43
CA THR A 64 6.14 -2.48 10.68
C THR A 64 6.54 -3.95 10.55
N PHE A 65 6.17 -4.58 9.44
CA PHE A 65 6.51 -5.97 9.18
C PHE A 65 8.03 -6.20 9.08
N GLU A 66 8.76 -5.33 8.37
CA GLU A 66 10.21 -5.36 8.28
C GLU A 66 10.88 -5.20 9.66
N LYS A 67 10.33 -4.34 10.54
CA LYS A 67 10.81 -4.19 11.92
C LYS A 67 10.58 -5.44 12.76
N ASP A 68 9.38 -6.01 12.71
CA ASP A 68 9.03 -7.23 13.45
C ASP A 68 9.90 -8.42 13.03
N LYS A 69 10.17 -8.56 11.73
CA LYS A 69 11.08 -9.60 11.21
C LYS A 69 12.52 -9.39 11.70
N LYS A 70 13.00 -8.14 11.74
CA LYS A 70 14.35 -7.82 12.23
C LYS A 70 14.51 -8.05 13.73
N MET A 71 13.46 -7.86 14.54
CA MET A 71 13.49 -8.14 15.98
C MET A 71 13.44 -9.64 16.32
N LYS A 72 13.08 -10.49 15.35
CA LYS A 72 13.00 -11.95 15.51
C LYS A 72 14.25 -12.69 15.00
N LEU A 73 15.22 -11.97 14.44
CA LEU A 73 16.53 -12.47 14.00
C LEU A 73 17.59 -12.11 15.04
#